data_AF-A0A916K185-F1
#
_entry.id   AF-A0A916K185-F1
#
_cell.length_a   1.000
_cell.length_b   1.000
_cell.length_c   1.000
_cell.angle_alpha   90.00
_cell.angle_beta   90.00
_cell.angle_gamma   90.00
#
_symmetry.space_group_name_H-M   'P 1'
#
loop_
_entity.id
_entity.type
_entity.pdbx_description
1 polymer ?
#
loop_
_entity_poly.entity_id
_entity_poly.type
_entity_poly.pdbx_seq_one_letter_code
_entity_poly.pdbx_strand_id
1 'polypeptide(L)'
;MPLILNAYTTTANTTIIADTGAPPGSLPTPAVVVTKAPEMPFIDGNGTYIFSPFDGPGATVTLESVFEIGPGLLPIFTVGLPITVNFAYAANLTATSSAVLEAVNLLGIVVLTVPLFTGVTNGGNNQNVAIGSGDALLLATLLPTLETMTITVTTTVTAPEVVPYPFESDGSYLGNLRVQALAVL
;
A
#
# COMPACT_ATOMS: atom_id res chain seq x y z
N MET A 1 12.64 11.62 -14.94
CA MET A 1 12.51 11.01 -13.61
C MET A 1 12.80 9.51 -13.70
N PRO A 2 13.93 8.99 -13.19
CA PRO A 2 14.13 7.55 -13.02
C PRO A 2 13.04 6.88 -12.16
N LEU A 3 12.58 5.70 -12.60
CA LEU A 3 11.77 4.79 -11.80
C LEU A 3 12.70 4.07 -10.80
N ILE A 4 12.38 4.19 -9.51
CA ILE A 4 13.16 3.59 -8.41
C ILE A 4 12.51 2.27 -7.96
N LEU A 5 11.19 2.25 -7.88
CA LEU A 5 10.43 1.09 -7.42
C LEU A 5 9.14 0.95 -8.21
N ASN A 6 8.82 -0.28 -8.59
CA ASN A 6 7.49 -0.69 -9.04
C ASN A 6 7.17 -2.01 -8.35
N ALA A 7 6.23 -2.00 -7.40
CA ALA A 7 5.95 -3.15 -6.55
C ALA A 7 4.45 -3.30 -6.30
N TYR A 8 3.99 -4.54 -6.13
CA TYR A 8 2.59 -4.85 -5.87
C TYR A 8 2.39 -5.25 -4.41
N THR A 9 1.15 -5.13 -3.94
CA THR A 9 0.72 -5.78 -2.70
C THR A 9 0.74 -7.29 -2.90
N THR A 10 1.29 -8.01 -1.92
CA THR A 10 1.43 -9.45 -1.89
C THR A 10 1.23 -9.93 -0.46
N THR A 11 1.07 -11.24 -0.26
CA THR A 11 1.00 -11.82 1.08
C THR A 11 2.33 -11.72 1.84
N ALA A 12 3.45 -11.45 1.17
CA ALA A 12 4.76 -11.31 1.79
C ALA A 12 5.00 -9.90 2.36
N ASN A 13 4.40 -8.88 1.76
CA ASN A 13 4.60 -7.48 2.15
C ASN A 13 3.34 -6.82 2.70
N THR A 14 2.27 -7.59 2.96
CA THR A 14 1.00 -7.08 3.47
C THR A 14 0.54 -7.91 4.66
N THR A 15 0.29 -7.22 5.77
CA THR A 15 -0.26 -7.78 7.01
C THR A 15 -1.63 -7.20 7.28
N ILE A 16 -2.47 -7.94 7.98
CA ILE A 16 -3.77 -7.46 8.46
C ILE A 16 -3.59 -7.08 9.92
N ILE A 17 -3.77 -5.80 10.20
CA ILE A 17 -3.51 -5.20 11.51
C ILE A 17 -4.78 -4.90 12.29
N ALA A 18 -5.93 -4.83 11.62
CA ALA A 18 -7.24 -4.75 12.24
C ALA A 18 -8.25 -5.52 11.38
N ASP A 19 -9.12 -6.27 12.02
CA ASP A 19 -10.19 -7.02 11.38
C ASP A 19 -11.29 -7.29 12.40
N THR A 20 -12.50 -6.80 12.13
CA THR A 20 -13.65 -6.97 13.04
C THR A 20 -14.27 -8.36 12.97
N GLY A 21 -14.00 -9.13 11.92
CA GLY A 21 -14.41 -10.54 11.77
C GLY A 21 -13.44 -11.53 12.43
N ALA A 22 -12.24 -11.08 12.80
CA ALA A 22 -11.20 -11.93 13.36
C ALA A 22 -11.45 -12.30 14.84
N PRO A 23 -11.18 -13.55 15.27
CA PRO A 23 -11.24 -13.93 16.68
C PRO A 23 -10.27 -13.10 17.55
N PRO A 24 -10.60 -12.83 18.83
CA PRO A 24 -9.68 -12.11 19.72
C PRO A 24 -8.30 -12.78 19.81
N GLY A 25 -7.24 -11.98 19.67
CA GLY A 25 -5.84 -12.45 19.77
C GLY A 25 -5.28 -13.11 18.50
N SER A 26 -6.02 -13.10 17.38
CA SER A 26 -5.55 -13.67 16.09
C SER A 26 -4.77 -12.70 15.20
N LEU A 27 -4.72 -11.41 15.59
CA LEU A 27 -4.05 -10.36 14.83
C LEU A 27 -2.67 -10.03 15.44
N PRO A 28 -1.68 -9.60 14.63
CA PRO A 28 -1.76 -9.48 13.17
C PRO A 28 -1.69 -10.85 12.46
N THR A 29 -2.29 -10.94 11.27
CA THR A 29 -2.23 -12.14 10.42
C THR A 29 -1.82 -11.79 9.00
N PRO A 30 -1.14 -12.68 8.25
CA PRO A 30 -0.89 -12.44 6.83
C PRO A 30 -2.19 -12.36 6.02
N ALA A 31 -2.20 -11.53 4.99
CA ALA A 31 -3.25 -11.59 3.97
C ALA A 31 -3.15 -12.90 3.17
N VAL A 32 -4.26 -13.32 2.57
CA VAL A 32 -4.33 -14.49 1.69
C VAL A 32 -4.65 -14.08 0.26
N VAL A 33 -4.16 -14.83 -0.72
CA VAL A 33 -4.53 -14.62 -2.12
C VAL A 33 -5.98 -15.01 -2.34
N VAL A 34 -6.74 -14.16 -3.02
CA VAL A 34 -8.12 -14.40 -3.40
C VAL A 34 -8.27 -14.43 -4.92
N THR A 35 -9.24 -15.20 -5.40
CA THR A 35 -9.52 -15.28 -6.82
C THR A 35 -10.09 -13.96 -7.32
N LYS A 36 -9.45 -13.38 -8.34
CA LYS A 36 -9.93 -12.18 -9.01
C LYS A 36 -11.26 -12.45 -9.71
N ALA A 37 -12.29 -11.65 -9.41
CA ALA A 37 -13.54 -11.67 -10.17
C ALA A 37 -13.34 -11.14 -11.60
N PRO A 38 -14.11 -11.62 -12.61
CA PRO A 38 -13.95 -11.22 -14.00
C PRO A 38 -13.98 -9.70 -14.22
N GLU A 39 -14.86 -9.00 -13.50
CA GLU A 39 -15.12 -7.57 -13.63
C GLU A 39 -14.01 -6.71 -13.01
N MET A 40 -13.22 -7.27 -12.10
CA MET A 40 -12.18 -6.52 -11.42
C MET A 40 -11.08 -6.09 -12.39
N PRO A 41 -10.47 -4.91 -12.21
CA PRO A 41 -9.43 -4.45 -13.11
C PRO A 41 -8.13 -5.24 -12.92
N PHE A 42 -7.27 -5.19 -13.92
CA PHE A 42 -5.84 -5.43 -13.75
C PHE A 42 -5.17 -4.09 -13.46
N ILE A 43 -4.14 -4.09 -12.62
CA ILE A 43 -3.29 -2.92 -12.40
C ILE A 43 -1.92 -3.23 -12.98
N ASP A 44 -1.51 -2.50 -14.02
CA ASP A 44 -0.26 -2.73 -14.74
C ASP A 44 -0.02 -4.21 -15.14
N GLY A 45 -1.12 -4.90 -15.50
CA GLY A 45 -1.12 -6.32 -15.90
C GLY A 45 -1.16 -7.33 -14.75
N ASN A 46 -1.12 -6.88 -13.49
CA ASN A 46 -1.28 -7.73 -12.31
C ASN A 46 -2.76 -7.92 -11.95
N GLY A 47 -3.12 -9.14 -11.57
CA GLY A 47 -4.47 -9.51 -11.13
C GLY A 47 -4.50 -10.39 -9.88
N THR A 48 -3.43 -10.35 -9.06
CA THR A 48 -3.31 -11.13 -7.83
C THR A 48 -3.87 -10.33 -6.67
N TYR A 49 -5.17 -10.50 -6.43
CA TYR A 49 -5.83 -9.86 -5.30
C TYR A 49 -5.54 -10.60 -3.99
N ILE A 50 -5.53 -9.87 -2.89
CA ILE A 50 -5.36 -10.38 -1.53
C ILE A 50 -6.47 -9.88 -0.62
N PHE A 51 -6.80 -10.63 0.43
CA PHE A 51 -7.74 -10.17 1.45
C PHE A 51 -7.53 -10.88 2.81
N SER A 52 -8.42 -10.60 3.77
CA SER A 52 -8.46 -11.28 5.06
C SER A 52 -8.88 -12.74 4.96
N PRO A 53 -8.26 -13.65 5.76
CA PRO A 53 -8.79 -15.00 5.96
C PRO A 53 -10.06 -15.05 6.83
N PHE A 54 -10.43 -13.95 7.50
CA PHE A 54 -11.59 -13.88 8.41
C PHE A 54 -12.71 -13.04 7.78
N ASP A 55 -13.32 -13.57 6.72
CA ASP A 55 -14.39 -12.90 5.99
C ASP A 55 -15.72 -12.88 6.79
N GLY A 56 -16.47 -11.77 6.71
CA GLY A 56 -17.76 -11.60 7.38
C GLY A 56 -18.53 -10.32 6.99
N PRO A 57 -19.87 -10.31 7.10
CA PRO A 57 -20.69 -9.15 6.73
C PRO A 57 -20.42 -7.95 7.63
N GLY A 58 -20.36 -6.76 7.04
CA GLY A 58 -20.04 -5.52 7.76
C GLY A 58 -18.62 -5.48 8.35
N ALA A 59 -17.77 -6.47 8.05
CA ALA A 59 -16.42 -6.49 8.55
C ALA A 59 -15.60 -5.34 7.97
N THR A 60 -14.78 -4.73 8.83
CA THR A 60 -13.77 -3.76 8.41
C THR A 60 -12.40 -4.39 8.59
N VAL A 61 -11.64 -4.45 7.50
CA VAL A 61 -10.31 -5.04 7.44
C VAL A 61 -9.30 -3.95 7.10
N THR A 62 -8.31 -3.74 7.95
CA THR A 62 -7.19 -2.84 7.70
C THR A 62 -5.94 -3.63 7.37
N LEU A 63 -5.47 -3.46 6.14
CA LEU A 63 -4.23 -3.99 5.62
C LEU A 63 -3.13 -2.95 5.73
N GLU A 64 -1.94 -3.38 6.15
CA GLU A 64 -0.71 -2.61 6.13
C GLU A 64 0.24 -3.24 5.12
N SER A 65 0.53 -2.52 4.04
CA SER A 65 1.47 -2.92 3.01
C SER A 65 2.77 -2.12 3.12
N VAL A 66 3.89 -2.81 3.26
CA VAL A 66 5.22 -2.20 3.45
C VAL A 66 6.04 -2.37 2.17
N PHE A 67 6.54 -1.25 1.64
CA PHE A 67 7.38 -1.23 0.44
C PHE A 67 8.73 -0.62 0.78
N GLU A 68 9.79 -1.42 0.67
CA GLU A 68 11.15 -0.98 0.99
C GLU A 68 11.92 -0.59 -0.27
N ILE A 69 12.64 0.53 -0.18
CA ILE A 69 13.61 0.99 -1.15
C ILE A 69 14.98 0.89 -0.47
N GLY A 70 15.69 -0.18 -0.81
CA GLY A 70 17.03 -0.41 -0.29
C GLY A 70 18.04 0.67 -0.74
N PRO A 71 19.19 0.77 -0.06
CA PRO A 71 20.14 1.86 -0.24
C PRO A 71 20.77 1.83 -1.64
N GLY A 72 20.88 0.66 -2.27
CA GLY A 72 21.37 0.52 -3.64
C GLY A 72 20.47 1.12 -4.72
N LEU A 73 19.21 1.43 -4.39
CA LEU A 73 18.25 2.10 -5.28
C LEU A 73 18.14 3.60 -5.00
N LEU A 74 18.69 4.07 -3.87
CA LEU A 74 18.70 5.48 -3.50
C LEU A 74 19.89 6.17 -4.14
N PRO A 75 19.68 7.07 -5.10
CA PRO A 75 20.78 7.79 -5.70
C PRO A 75 21.38 8.78 -4.68
N ILE A 76 22.71 8.78 -4.58
CA ILE A 76 23.44 9.69 -3.69
C ILE A 76 23.67 11.00 -4.44
N PHE A 77 23.10 12.10 -3.93
CA PHE A 77 23.22 13.42 -4.55
C PHE A 77 23.70 14.49 -3.56
N THR A 78 24.30 15.54 -4.12
CA THR A 78 24.71 16.75 -3.40
C THR A 78 23.57 17.76 -3.22
N VAL A 79 22.45 17.54 -3.91
CA VAL A 79 21.20 18.32 -3.82
C VAL A 79 20.06 17.42 -3.35
N GLY A 80 18.95 18.03 -2.90
CA GLY A 80 17.80 17.26 -2.43
C GLY A 80 17.23 16.33 -3.51
N LEU A 81 16.75 15.16 -3.10
CA LEU A 81 16.15 14.14 -3.96
C LEU A 81 14.62 14.30 -3.95
N PRO A 82 14.00 14.85 -5.01
CA PRO A 82 12.55 14.86 -5.14
C PRO A 82 12.05 13.47 -5.52
N ILE A 83 11.03 13.01 -4.81
CA ILE A 83 10.40 11.71 -4.95
C ILE A 83 8.92 11.91 -5.15
N THR A 84 8.38 11.26 -6.18
CA THR A 84 6.95 11.17 -6.45
C THR A 84 6.52 9.73 -6.27
N VAL A 85 5.50 9.54 -5.43
CA VAL A 85 4.91 8.24 -5.14
C VAL A 85 3.49 8.22 -5.70
N ASN A 86 3.19 7.19 -6.48
CA ASN A 86 1.84 6.89 -6.95
C ASN A 86 1.46 5.51 -6.44
N PHE A 87 0.28 5.41 -5.84
CA PHE A 87 -0.30 4.15 -5.39
C PHE A 87 -1.64 3.95 -6.08
N ALA A 88 -1.67 3.08 -7.09
CA ALA A 88 -2.89 2.66 -7.76
C ALA A 88 -3.45 1.43 -7.06
N TYR A 89 -4.74 1.43 -6.74
CA TYR A 89 -5.36 0.30 -6.06
C TYR A 89 -6.80 0.08 -6.49
N ALA A 90 -7.20 -1.17 -6.44
CA ALA A 90 -8.54 -1.64 -6.73
C ALA A 90 -9.02 -2.52 -5.58
N ALA A 91 -10.30 -2.40 -5.27
CA ALA A 91 -10.99 -3.29 -4.38
C ALA A 91 -12.39 -3.56 -4.92
N ASN A 92 -12.96 -4.73 -4.64
CA ASN A 92 -14.36 -5.00 -4.98
C ASN A 92 -15.35 -4.36 -4.00
N LEU A 93 -14.84 -3.72 -2.94
CA LEU A 93 -15.60 -3.02 -1.92
C LEU A 93 -15.01 -1.63 -1.66
N THR A 94 -15.64 -0.86 -0.77
CA THR A 94 -15.14 0.46 -0.40
C THR A 94 -13.78 0.29 0.27
N ALA A 95 -12.74 0.91 -0.32
CA ALA A 95 -11.39 0.87 0.18
C ALA A 95 -10.84 2.28 0.36
N THR A 96 -10.32 2.58 1.54
CA THR A 96 -9.71 3.88 1.85
C THR A 96 -8.25 3.68 2.20
N SER A 97 -7.37 4.36 1.47
CA SER A 97 -5.92 4.20 1.57
C SER A 97 -5.23 5.50 2.00
N SER A 98 -4.20 5.35 2.82
CA SER A 98 -3.25 6.40 3.18
C SER A 98 -1.83 5.87 3.06
N ALA A 99 -0.86 6.73 2.80
CA ALA A 99 0.54 6.32 2.75
C ALA A 99 1.45 7.31 3.48
N VAL A 100 2.48 6.75 4.11
CA VAL A 100 3.55 7.48 4.77
C VAL A 100 4.88 6.98 4.24
N LEU A 101 5.80 7.91 3.99
CA LEU A 101 7.20 7.63 3.70
C LEU A 101 8.00 7.84 4.98
N GLU A 102 8.81 6.85 5.32
CA GLU A 102 9.78 6.92 6.40
C GLU A 102 11.19 6.71 5.85
N ALA A 103 12.12 7.58 6.24
CA ALA A 103 13.53 7.42 5.94
C ALA A 103 14.22 6.91 7.20
N VAL A 104 14.92 5.78 7.08
CA VAL A 104 15.54 5.07 8.21
C VAL A 104 17.05 5.10 8.03
N ASN A 105 17.77 5.49 9.08
CA ASN A 105 19.23 5.53 9.05
C ASN A 105 19.88 4.17 9.33
N LEU A 106 21.21 4.08 9.20
CA LEU A 106 22.03 2.90 9.47
C LEU A 106 21.91 2.30 10.89
N LEU A 107 21.23 2.99 11.81
CA LEU A 107 20.98 2.51 13.18
C LEU A 107 19.54 2.01 13.35
N GLY A 108 18.75 1.93 12.27
CA GLY A 108 17.34 1.56 12.32
C GLY A 108 16.42 2.67 12.86
N ILE A 109 16.89 3.92 12.93
CA ILE A 109 16.12 5.05 13.47
C ILE A 109 15.40 5.76 12.32
N VAL A 110 14.09 5.96 12.47
CA VAL A 110 13.30 6.84 11.58
C VAL A 110 13.76 8.28 11.79
N VAL A 111 14.38 8.85 10.76
CA VAL A 111 14.95 10.22 10.77
C VAL A 111 14.08 11.22 10.01
N LEU A 112 13.10 10.73 9.25
CA LEU A 112 12.12 11.54 8.54
C LEU A 112 10.83 10.72 8.37
N THR A 113 9.69 11.36 8.60
CA THR A 113 8.34 10.81 8.34
C THR A 113 7.57 11.84 7.52
N VAL A 114 7.06 11.45 6.35
CA VAL A 114 6.30 12.31 5.43
C VAL A 114 4.98 11.65 5.08
N PRO A 115 3.82 12.23 5.42
CA PRO A 115 2.55 11.76 4.87
C PRO A 115 2.51 12.07 3.37
N LEU A 116 2.29 11.05 2.55
CA LEU A 116 2.23 11.18 1.09
C LEU A 116 0.81 11.52 0.63
N PHE A 117 -0.17 10.75 1.10
CA PHE A 117 -1.59 11.00 0.86
C PHE A 117 -2.41 10.39 2.00
N THR A 118 -3.61 10.93 2.23
CA THR A 118 -4.49 10.51 3.31
C THR A 118 -5.92 10.33 2.84
N GLY A 119 -6.55 9.23 3.25
CA GLY A 119 -7.99 9.03 3.08
C GLY A 119 -8.48 9.03 1.64
N VAL A 120 -7.68 8.57 0.68
CA VAL A 120 -8.14 8.43 -0.71
C VAL A 120 -9.06 7.22 -0.76
N THR A 121 -10.26 7.35 -1.33
CA THR A 121 -11.27 6.29 -1.32
C THR A 121 -11.60 5.80 -2.71
N ASN A 122 -11.62 4.47 -2.88
CA ASN A 122 -12.31 3.79 -3.95
C ASN A 122 -13.74 3.48 -3.47
N GLY A 123 -14.75 4.08 -4.10
CA GLY A 123 -16.16 4.05 -3.65
C GLY A 123 -16.90 2.72 -3.78
N GLY A 124 -16.19 1.59 -3.86
CA GLY A 124 -16.77 0.25 -3.82
C GLY A 124 -17.37 -0.28 -5.12
N ASN A 125 -17.08 0.37 -6.25
CA ASN A 125 -17.32 -0.25 -7.55
C ASN A 125 -16.12 -1.15 -7.88
N ASN A 126 -16.38 -2.43 -8.11
CA ASN A 126 -15.36 -3.45 -8.38
C ASN A 126 -14.57 -3.25 -9.69
N GLN A 127 -14.98 -2.33 -10.56
CA GLN A 127 -14.26 -1.95 -11.78
C GLN A 127 -13.35 -0.73 -11.60
N ASN A 128 -13.47 -0.03 -10.48
CA ASN A 128 -12.74 1.21 -10.26
C ASN A 128 -11.30 0.95 -9.83
N VAL A 129 -10.40 1.78 -10.34
CA VAL A 129 -9.05 1.97 -9.80
C VAL A 129 -8.98 3.37 -9.21
N ALA A 130 -8.58 3.46 -7.95
CA ALA A 130 -8.28 4.72 -7.29
C ALA A 130 -6.76 4.92 -7.25
N ILE A 131 -6.33 6.18 -7.23
CA ILE A 131 -4.91 6.54 -7.19
C ILE A 131 -4.68 7.56 -6.08
N GLY A 132 -3.89 7.17 -5.09
CA GLY A 132 -3.26 8.10 -4.15
C GLY A 132 -1.90 8.54 -4.70
N SER A 133 -1.56 9.82 -4.55
CA SER A 133 -0.25 10.32 -4.97
C SER A 133 0.26 11.36 -3.98
N GLY A 134 1.58 11.43 -3.84
CA GLY A 134 2.24 12.37 -2.96
C GLY A 134 3.70 12.56 -3.35
N ASP A 135 4.22 13.74 -3.03
CA ASP A 135 5.60 14.11 -3.29
C ASP A 135 6.36 14.32 -1.98
N ALA A 136 7.63 13.96 -1.96
CA ALA A 136 8.55 14.22 -0.86
C ALA A 136 9.89 14.74 -1.41
N LEU A 137 10.55 15.61 -0.63
CA LEU A 137 11.91 16.08 -0.93
C LEU A 137 12.84 15.61 0.19
N LEU A 138 13.75 14.70 -0.14
CA LEU A 138 14.78 14.26 0.81
C LEU A 138 15.98 15.20 0.74
N LEU A 139 16.42 15.70 1.88
CA LEU A 139 17.58 16.58 1.94
C LEU A 139 18.87 15.80 1.63
N ALA A 140 19.78 16.42 0.89
CA ALA A 140 21.08 15.84 0.51
C ALA A 140 21.90 15.38 1.72
N THR A 141 21.77 16.06 2.86
CA THR A 141 22.47 15.72 4.11
C THR A 141 21.97 14.43 4.73
N LEU A 142 20.75 14.00 4.40
CA LEU A 142 20.13 12.80 4.95
C LEU A 142 20.54 11.56 4.15
N LEU A 143 20.59 11.67 2.81
CA LEU A 143 20.78 10.55 1.89
C LEU A 143 21.98 9.64 2.23
N PRO A 144 23.18 10.14 2.57
CA PRO A 144 24.34 9.29 2.86
C PRO A 144 24.20 8.49 4.16
N THR A 145 23.26 8.88 5.02
CA THR A 145 23.03 8.23 6.32
C THR A 145 21.88 7.24 6.29
N LEU A 146 21.13 7.18 5.19
CA LEU A 146 19.98 6.30 5.03
C LEU A 146 20.43 4.87 4.74
N GLU A 147 19.82 3.93 5.46
CA GLU A 147 19.90 2.51 5.17
C GLU A 147 18.74 2.08 4.29
N THR A 148 17.52 2.54 4.60
CA THR A 148 16.34 2.21 3.81
C THR A 148 15.37 3.37 3.79
N MET A 149 14.54 3.39 2.76
CA MET A 149 13.28 4.12 2.81
C MET A 149 12.12 3.15 2.77
N THR A 150 11.17 3.38 3.64
CA THR A 150 9.98 2.55 3.76
C THR A 150 8.77 3.38 3.39
N ILE A 151 7.94 2.86 2.50
CA ILE A 151 6.62 3.42 2.23
C ILE A 151 5.60 2.44 2.78
N THR A 152 4.90 2.87 3.82
CA THR A 152 3.82 2.10 4.44
C THR A 152 2.50 2.62 3.91
N VAL A 153 1.75 1.74 3.26
CA VAL A 153 0.39 2.00 2.80
C VAL A 153 -0.58 1.29 3.72
N THR A 154 -1.44 2.05 4.38
CA THR A 154 -2.53 1.49 5.19
C THR A 154 -3.83 1.62 4.41
N THR A 155 -4.48 0.50 4.14
CA THR A 155 -5.76 0.44 3.43
C THR A 155 -6.80 -0.25 4.27
N THR A 156 -7.91 0.44 4.51
CA THR A 156 -9.09 -0.13 5.16
C THR A 156 -10.14 -0.46 4.11
N VAL A 157 -10.54 -1.73 4.03
CA VAL A 157 -11.62 -2.22 3.19
C VAL A 157 -12.83 -2.51 4.09
N THR A 158 -14.00 -2.01 3.70
CA THR A 158 -15.24 -2.17 4.47
C THR A 158 -16.25 -3.00 3.69
N ALA A 159 -16.65 -4.13 4.27
CA ALA A 159 -17.72 -4.99 3.76
C ALA A 159 -19.11 -4.33 3.90
N PRO A 160 -20.02 -4.56 2.95
CA PRO A 160 -21.38 -4.05 3.03
C PRO A 160 -22.13 -4.74 4.19
N GLU A 161 -23.00 -3.98 4.85
CA GLU A 161 -23.82 -4.48 5.98
C GLU A 161 -25.03 -5.34 5.53
N VAL A 162 -25.30 -5.44 4.22
CA VAL A 162 -26.57 -5.97 3.70
C VAL A 162 -26.51 -7.50 3.48
N VAL A 163 -27.52 -8.20 4.00
CA VAL A 163 -27.76 -9.65 3.80
C VAL A 163 -28.72 -9.85 2.60
N PRO A 164 -28.48 -10.82 1.69
CA PRO A 164 -27.47 -11.87 1.74
C PRO A 164 -26.08 -11.34 1.37
N TYR A 165 -25.12 -11.57 2.27
CA TYR A 165 -23.70 -11.41 2.01
C TYR A 165 -23.30 -12.52 1.03
N PRO A 166 -22.92 -12.22 -0.22
CA PRO A 166 -22.47 -13.26 -1.13
C PRO A 166 -21.16 -13.83 -0.58
N PHE A 167 -21.20 -15.10 -0.16
CA PHE A 167 -20.09 -15.81 0.50
C PHE A 167 -18.86 -16.09 -0.38
N GLU A 168 -18.65 -15.33 -1.45
CA GLU A 168 -17.56 -15.58 -2.38
C GLU A 168 -16.83 -14.27 -2.71
N SER A 169 -15.63 -14.11 -2.13
CA SER A 169 -14.58 -13.15 -2.51
C SER A 169 -14.79 -11.66 -2.21
N ASP A 170 -15.74 -11.30 -1.35
CA ASP A 170 -15.93 -9.91 -0.91
C ASP A 170 -14.70 -9.39 -0.13
N GLY A 171 -14.20 -8.22 -0.51
CA GLY A 171 -13.08 -7.51 0.13
C GLY A 171 -11.74 -7.59 -0.60
N SER A 172 -11.64 -8.40 -1.65
CA SER A 172 -10.50 -8.50 -2.56
C SER A 172 -9.82 -7.16 -2.85
N TYR A 173 -8.53 -7.04 -2.53
CA TYR A 173 -7.71 -5.83 -2.67
C TYR A 173 -6.43 -6.09 -3.47
N LEU A 174 -6.09 -5.18 -4.38
CA LEU A 174 -4.83 -5.16 -5.12
C LEU A 174 -4.31 -3.72 -5.14
N GLY A 175 -3.06 -3.54 -4.75
CA GLY A 175 -2.34 -2.28 -4.86
C GLY A 175 -1.06 -2.41 -5.67
N ASN A 176 -0.69 -1.32 -6.33
CA ASN A 176 0.58 -1.13 -7.02
C ASN A 176 1.20 0.20 -6.61
N LEU A 177 2.42 0.14 -6.09
CA LEU A 177 3.24 1.29 -5.74
C LEU A 177 4.27 1.56 -6.83
N ARG A 178 4.28 2.79 -7.34
CA ARG A 178 5.29 3.31 -8.25
C ARG A 178 5.98 4.50 -7.63
N VAL A 179 7.30 4.40 -7.48
CA VAL A 179 8.15 5.45 -6.94
C VAL A 179 9.09 5.92 -8.03
N GLN A 180 9.05 7.22 -8.29
CA GLN A 180 9.93 7.88 -9.24
C GLN A 180 10.69 8.97 -8.51
N ALA A 181 11.94 9.21 -8.92
CA ALA A 181 12.66 10.41 -8.50
C ALA A 181 13.10 11.20 -9.71
N LEU A 182 13.33 12.50 -9.56
CA LEU A 182 14.07 13.27 -10.56
C LEU A 182 15.53 13.36 -10.15
N ALA A 183 16.40 12.74 -10.94
CA ALA A 183 17.81 13.07 -10.94
C ALA A 183 18.00 14.34 -11.81
N VAL A 184 18.42 15.44 -11.21
CA VAL A 184 19.04 16.54 -11.96
C VAL A 184 20.53 16.24 -11.97
N LEU A 185 21.03 15.81 -13.13
CA LEU A 185 22.46 15.62 -13.40
C LEU A 185 23.15 16.97 -13.56
#